data_AF-A0A924AE08-F1
#
_entry.id   AF-A0A924AE08-F1
#
_cell.length_a   1.000
_cell.length_b   1.000
_cell.length_c   1.000
_cell.angle_alpha   90.00
_cell.angle_beta   90.00
_cell.angle_gamma   90.00
#
_symmetry.space_group_name_H-M   'P 1'
#
loop_
_entity.id
_entity.type
_entity.pdbx_description
1 polymer ?
#
loop_
_entity_poly.entity_id
_entity_poly.type
_entity_poly.pdbx_seq_one_letter_code
_entity_poly.pdbx_strand_id
1 'polypeptide(L)'
;MTEAASGVSVTPLFLSGAFAGITAMILLLSLLIGYAYRERMLWWHGATLGVQWLVWIYETQEPRAFSDAAYLQAAGLAALALAAMSIYLSMVWRSRLLSENDLRVQARDTVDPLTGFVMPRVFFTQAIASALRPHDTGARVSGNRFGVLAEGVSGRQGAIELATRILAHGMRGAEVGLPGSELKFHIAAIEISQLGTDVSVILKGLEDTLAQMAAQPASRPIRVLQQLEPTSYSPDGTLST
;
A
#
# COMPACT_ATOMS: atom_id res chain seq x y z
N MET A 1 73.39 -33.97 -5.90
CA MET A 1 72.35 -34.02 -4.86
C MET A 1 71.73 -32.63 -4.79
N THR A 2 70.63 -32.41 -5.49
CA THR A 2 69.92 -31.13 -5.56
C THR A 2 68.58 -31.30 -4.84
N GLU A 3 68.48 -30.66 -3.69
CA GLU A 3 67.33 -30.62 -2.82
C GLU A 3 66.24 -29.77 -3.48
N ALA A 4 65.20 -30.42 -4.01
CA ALA A 4 64.05 -29.73 -4.59
C ALA A 4 63.18 -29.20 -3.45
N ALA A 5 63.37 -27.92 -3.10
CA ALA A 5 62.54 -27.22 -2.14
C ALA A 5 61.09 -27.15 -2.65
N SER A 6 60.21 -27.99 -2.08
CA SER A 6 58.77 -27.94 -2.32
C SER A 6 58.17 -26.70 -1.65
N GLY A 7 58.28 -25.55 -2.32
CA GLY A 7 57.65 -24.31 -1.91
C GLY A 7 56.13 -24.45 -2.01
N VAL A 8 55.48 -24.72 -0.88
CA VAL A 8 54.01 -24.66 -0.76
C VAL A 8 53.58 -23.22 -1.04
N SER A 9 52.88 -23.00 -2.16
CA SER A 9 52.35 -21.67 -2.50
C SER A 9 51.30 -21.27 -1.45
N VAL A 10 51.55 -20.18 -0.73
CA VAL A 10 50.69 -19.70 0.36
C VAL A 10 49.38 -19.07 -0.14
N THR A 11 49.39 -18.57 -1.38
CA THR A 11 48.29 -17.89 -2.07
C THR A 11 46.95 -18.67 -2.10
N PRO A 12 46.90 -19.94 -2.52
CA PRO A 12 45.65 -20.73 -2.52
C PRO A 12 45.06 -20.94 -1.11
N LEU A 13 45.89 -21.00 -0.06
CA LEU A 13 45.44 -21.16 1.32
C LEU A 13 44.73 -19.90 1.85
N PHE A 14 45.26 -18.72 1.50
CA PHE A 14 44.63 -17.44 1.87
C PHE A 14 43.30 -17.21 1.14
N LEU A 15 43.24 -17.54 -0.16
CA LEU A 15 42.03 -17.38 -0.97
C LEU A 15 40.89 -18.28 -0.49
N SER A 16 41.19 -19.53 -0.11
CA SER A 16 40.18 -20.45 0.42
C SER A 16 39.65 -20.01 1.80
N GLY A 17 40.53 -19.52 2.69
CA GLY A 17 40.13 -18.99 3.99
C GLY A 17 39.23 -17.76 3.89
N ALA A 18 39.58 -16.81 3.02
CA ALA A 18 38.77 -15.61 2.80
C ALA A 18 37.38 -15.95 2.23
N PHE A 19 37.31 -16.88 1.27
CA PHE A 19 36.06 -17.34 0.69
C PHE A 19 35.16 -18.03 1.73
N ALA A 20 35.74 -18.91 2.56
CA ALA A 20 35.02 -19.58 3.64
C ALA A 20 34.46 -18.56 4.66
N GLY A 21 35.26 -17.55 5.03
CA GLY A 21 34.84 -16.48 5.93
C GLY A 21 33.69 -15.63 5.39
N ILE A 22 33.76 -15.20 4.12
CA ILE A 22 32.70 -14.43 3.46
C ILE A 22 31.41 -15.26 3.39
N THR A 23 31.51 -16.53 3.01
CA THR A 23 30.33 -17.41 2.90
C THR A 23 29.67 -17.63 4.26
N ALA A 24 30.46 -17.87 5.31
CA ALA A 24 29.96 -17.99 6.68
C ALA A 24 29.28 -16.70 7.16
N MET A 25 29.85 -15.53 6.84
CA MET A 25 29.24 -14.24 7.16
C MET A 25 27.89 -14.05 6.46
N ILE A 26 27.80 -14.34 5.15
CA ILE A 26 26.55 -14.22 4.38
C ILE A 26 25.48 -15.18 4.93
N LEU A 27 25.87 -16.42 5.28
CA LEU A 27 24.96 -17.39 5.89
C LEU A 27 24.41 -16.88 7.23
N LEU A 28 25.28 -16.36 8.09
CA LEU A 28 24.90 -15.85 9.40
C LEU A 28 23.99 -14.62 9.28
N LEU A 29 24.30 -13.71 8.34
CA LEU A 29 23.46 -12.55 8.04
C LEU A 29 22.08 -12.98 7.52
N SER A 30 22.03 -13.99 6.65
CA SER A 30 20.79 -14.53 6.10
C SER A 30 19.91 -15.16 7.19
N LEU A 31 20.50 -15.89 8.13
CA LEU A 31 19.77 -16.44 9.28
C LEU A 31 19.29 -15.35 10.23
N LEU A 32 20.14 -14.37 10.55
CA LEU A 32 19.81 -13.25 11.44
C LEU A 32 18.64 -12.43 10.90
N ILE A 33 18.74 -11.98 9.65
CA ILE A 33 17.71 -11.16 9.01
C ILE A 33 16.44 -12.00 8.77
N GLY A 34 16.59 -13.26 8.35
CA GLY A 34 15.45 -14.18 8.16
C GLY A 34 14.68 -14.44 9.46
N TYR A 35 15.37 -14.51 10.59
CA TYR A 35 14.76 -14.63 11.91
C TYR A 35 14.10 -13.32 12.37
N ALA A 36 14.79 -12.18 12.25
CA ALA A 36 14.31 -10.88 12.70
C ALA A 36 13.06 -10.41 11.94
N TYR A 37 13.02 -10.62 10.62
CA TYR A 37 11.92 -10.15 9.76
C TYR A 37 10.89 -11.24 9.41
N ARG A 38 11.06 -12.46 9.93
CA ARG A 38 10.23 -13.64 9.59
C ARG A 38 10.10 -13.90 8.07
N GLU A 39 11.11 -13.52 7.31
CA GLU A 39 11.09 -13.69 5.85
C GLU A 39 11.47 -15.12 5.47
N ARG A 40 10.46 -15.96 5.15
CA ARG A 40 10.64 -17.36 4.71
C ARG A 40 11.68 -17.53 3.60
N MET A 41 11.87 -16.53 2.75
CA MET A 41 12.81 -16.55 1.63
C MET A 41 14.29 -16.57 2.08
N LEU A 42 14.62 -15.86 3.16
CA LEU A 42 16.00 -15.85 3.69
C LEU A 42 16.39 -17.18 4.35
N TRP A 43 15.41 -17.92 4.87
CA TRP A 43 15.63 -19.28 5.38
C TRP A 43 16.06 -20.23 4.27
N TRP A 44 15.46 -20.13 3.09
CA TRP A 44 15.85 -20.93 1.93
C TRP A 44 17.24 -20.55 1.42
N HIS A 45 17.58 -19.26 1.38
CA HIS A 45 18.93 -18.81 1.04
C HIS A 45 19.98 -19.35 2.04
N GLY A 46 19.72 -19.20 3.34
CA GLY A 46 20.58 -19.75 4.38
C GLY A 46 20.76 -21.27 4.28
N ALA A 47 19.69 -22.00 3.98
CA ALA A 47 19.75 -23.46 3.78
C ALA A 47 20.63 -23.85 2.57
N THR A 48 20.48 -23.18 1.42
CA THR A 48 21.30 -23.46 0.23
C THR A 48 22.78 -23.16 0.46
N LEU A 49 23.10 -22.04 1.13
CA LEU A 49 24.47 -21.70 1.52
C LEU A 49 25.03 -22.70 2.53
N GLY A 50 24.20 -23.19 3.46
CA GLY A 50 24.60 -24.20 4.43
C GLY A 50 24.96 -25.54 3.78
N VAL A 51 24.17 -26.00 2.81
CA VAL A 51 24.49 -27.22 2.03
C VAL A 51 25.80 -27.04 1.26
N GLN A 52 25.98 -25.89 0.61
CA GLN A 52 27.23 -25.58 -0.11
C GLN A 52 28.45 -25.57 0.81
N TRP A 53 28.30 -25.05 2.03
CA TRP A 53 29.36 -25.03 3.04
C TRP A 53 29.70 -26.44 3.55
N LEU A 54 28.69 -27.29 3.76
CA LEU A 54 28.89 -28.70 4.14
C LEU A 54 29.62 -29.50 3.05
N VAL A 55 29.26 -29.30 1.79
CA VAL A 55 29.96 -29.92 0.64
C VAL A 55 31.43 -29.49 0.63
N TRP A 56 31.70 -28.21 0.84
CA TRP A 56 33.08 -27.70 0.91
C TRP A 56 33.87 -28.34 2.06
N ILE A 57 33.30 -28.44 3.27
CA ILE A 57 33.97 -29.10 4.41
C ILE A 57 34.28 -30.56 4.09
N TYR A 58 33.28 -31.30 3.59
CA TYR A 58 33.43 -32.70 3.27
C TYR A 58 34.58 -32.93 2.27
N GLU A 59 34.66 -32.11 1.24
CA GLU A 59 35.69 -32.20 0.21
C GLU A 59 37.09 -31.84 0.73
N THR A 60 37.20 -30.99 1.77
CA THR A 60 38.50 -30.63 2.38
C THR A 60 39.06 -31.67 3.36
N GLN A 61 38.26 -32.64 3.82
CA GLN A 61 38.72 -33.65 4.79
C GLN A 61 39.45 -34.84 4.16
N GLU A 62 39.23 -35.11 2.87
CA GLU A 62 39.87 -36.21 2.14
C GLU A 62 41.03 -35.67 1.30
N PRO A 63 42.31 -36.00 1.61
CA PRO A 63 43.44 -35.60 0.79
C PRO A 63 43.45 -36.40 -0.53
N ARG A 64 42.69 -35.94 -1.52
CA ARG A 64 42.70 -36.51 -2.88
C ARG A 64 43.90 -36.00 -3.68
N ALA A 65 44.43 -36.85 -4.56
CA ALA A 65 45.58 -36.53 -5.40
C ALA A 65 45.30 -35.32 -6.31
N PHE A 66 46.34 -34.52 -6.59
CA PHE A 66 46.30 -33.25 -7.33
C PHE A 66 45.67 -33.33 -8.75
N SER A 67 45.42 -34.54 -9.28
CA SER A 67 44.70 -34.80 -10.52
C SER A 67 43.18 -34.52 -10.47
N ASP A 68 42.61 -34.32 -9.28
CA ASP A 68 41.17 -34.03 -9.09
C ASP A 68 40.83 -32.53 -9.10
N ALA A 69 41.78 -31.66 -9.46
CA ALA A 69 41.55 -30.22 -9.59
C ALA A 69 40.37 -29.88 -10.52
N ALA A 70 40.13 -30.71 -11.55
CA ALA A 70 38.97 -30.59 -12.43
C ALA A 70 37.63 -30.87 -11.71
N TYR A 71 37.60 -31.84 -10.79
CA TYR A 71 36.42 -32.14 -9.97
C TYR A 71 36.13 -31.01 -8.99
N LEU A 72 37.15 -30.46 -8.33
CA LEU A 72 37.00 -29.32 -7.41
C LEU A 72 36.49 -28.07 -8.14
N GLN A 73 37.01 -27.80 -9.35
CA GLN A 73 36.52 -26.71 -10.20
C GLN A 73 35.08 -26.93 -10.65
N ALA A 74 34.73 -28.16 -11.08
CA ALA A 74 33.38 -28.50 -11.49
C ALA A 74 32.38 -28.38 -10.32
N ALA A 75 32.75 -28.83 -9.12
CA ALA A 75 31.94 -28.69 -7.91
C ALA A 75 31.74 -27.22 -7.52
N GLY A 76 32.80 -26.40 -7.57
CA GLY A 76 32.71 -24.96 -7.31
C GLY A 76 31.80 -24.23 -8.30
N LEU A 77 31.91 -24.56 -9.60
CA LEU A 77 31.05 -24.00 -10.65
C LEU A 77 29.59 -24.43 -10.49
N ALA A 78 29.33 -25.69 -10.15
CA ALA A 78 27.98 -26.19 -9.89
C ALA A 78 27.34 -25.47 -8.69
N ALA A 79 28.13 -25.25 -7.63
CA ALA A 79 27.64 -24.57 -6.44
C ALA A 79 27.35 -23.07 -6.69
N LEU A 80 28.19 -22.38 -7.49
CA LEU A 80 27.90 -21.02 -7.98
C LEU A 80 26.65 -20.97 -8.85
N ALA A 81 26.44 -21.97 -9.72
CA ALA A 81 25.25 -22.03 -10.57
C ALA A 81 23.97 -22.21 -9.72
N LEU A 82 24.02 -23.05 -8.68
CA LEU A 82 22.90 -23.22 -7.76
C LEU A 82 22.61 -21.96 -6.94
N ALA A 83 23.64 -21.25 -6.49
CA ALA A 83 23.49 -19.97 -5.81
C ALA A 83 22.90 -18.89 -6.74
N ALA A 84 23.35 -18.83 -7.99
CA ALA A 84 22.78 -17.93 -8.99
C ALA A 84 21.31 -18.27 -9.28
N MET A 85 20.98 -19.56 -9.39
CA MET A 85 19.62 -20.04 -9.61
C MET A 85 18.69 -19.67 -8.44
N SER A 86 19.16 -19.83 -7.19
CA SER A 86 18.36 -19.48 -6.01
C SER A 86 18.11 -17.97 -5.94
N ILE A 87 19.13 -17.14 -6.19
CA ILE A 87 18.98 -15.67 -6.22
C ILE A 87 17.99 -15.26 -7.31
N TYR A 88 18.12 -15.80 -8.51
CA TYR A 88 17.21 -15.52 -9.63
C TYR A 88 15.76 -15.88 -9.29
N LEU A 89 15.53 -17.10 -8.79
CA LEU A 89 14.18 -17.56 -8.42
C LEU A 89 13.56 -16.63 -7.36
N SER A 90 14.39 -16.19 -6.43
CA SER A 90 14.00 -15.30 -5.35
C SER A 90 13.61 -13.90 -5.87
N MET A 91 14.37 -13.35 -6.84
CA MET A 91 14.03 -12.08 -7.50
C MET A 91 12.73 -12.18 -8.30
N VAL A 92 12.56 -13.25 -9.09
CA VAL A 92 11.35 -13.46 -9.91
C VAL A 92 10.11 -13.60 -9.02
N TRP A 93 10.21 -14.35 -7.93
CA TRP A 93 9.08 -14.51 -7.02
C TRP A 93 8.72 -13.20 -6.30
N ARG A 94 9.73 -12.45 -5.82
CA ARG A 94 9.50 -11.12 -5.23
C ARG A 94 8.86 -10.17 -6.23
N SER A 95 9.33 -10.15 -7.48
CA SER A 95 8.76 -9.34 -8.56
C SER A 95 7.29 -9.68 -8.81
N ARG A 96 6.94 -10.98 -8.84
CA ARG A 96 5.54 -11.42 -8.96
C ARG A 96 4.68 -10.93 -7.80
N LEU A 97 5.15 -11.10 -6.56
CA LEU A 97 4.41 -10.66 -5.36
C LEU A 97 4.16 -9.15 -5.35
N LEU A 98 5.16 -8.35 -5.76
CA LEU A 98 5.00 -6.91 -5.89
C LEU A 98 4.00 -6.56 -7.00
N SER A 99 4.12 -7.19 -8.18
CA SER A 99 3.19 -6.95 -9.27
C SER A 99 1.75 -7.32 -8.92
N GLU A 100 1.54 -8.40 -8.16
CA GLU A 100 0.20 -8.80 -7.73
C GLU A 100 -0.37 -7.81 -6.70
N ASN A 101 0.46 -7.31 -5.77
CA ASN A 101 0.04 -6.26 -4.85
C ASN A 101 -0.28 -4.96 -5.60
N ASP A 102 0.56 -4.55 -6.56
CA ASP A 102 0.31 -3.36 -7.37
C ASP A 102 -0.99 -3.52 -8.16
N LEU A 103 -1.24 -4.70 -8.75
CA LEU A 103 -2.51 -4.99 -9.42
C LEU A 103 -3.70 -4.98 -8.46
N ARG A 104 -3.56 -5.47 -7.23
CA ARG A 104 -4.62 -5.42 -6.20
C ARG A 104 -4.89 -3.99 -5.74
N VAL A 105 -3.85 -3.17 -5.59
CA VAL A 105 -3.98 -1.74 -5.26
C VAL A 105 -4.62 -1.01 -6.43
N GLN A 106 -4.17 -1.25 -7.65
CA GLN A 106 -4.74 -0.64 -8.85
C GLN A 106 -6.18 -1.08 -9.11
N ALA A 107 -6.50 -2.36 -8.89
CA ALA A 107 -7.87 -2.87 -8.94
C ALA A 107 -8.75 -2.26 -7.84
N ARG A 108 -8.18 -2.01 -6.65
CA ARG A 108 -8.85 -1.26 -5.57
C ARG A 108 -9.14 0.19 -5.96
N ASP A 109 -8.36 0.74 -6.88
CA ASP A 109 -8.41 2.14 -7.32
C ASP A 109 -9.10 2.35 -8.69
N THR A 110 -9.73 1.34 -9.29
CA THR A 110 -10.34 1.48 -10.64
C THR A 110 -11.86 1.25 -10.62
N VAL A 111 -12.35 0.03 -10.38
CA VAL A 111 -13.79 -0.29 -10.44
C VAL A 111 -14.12 -1.46 -9.51
N ASP A 112 -15.26 -1.41 -8.80
CA ASP A 112 -15.76 -2.54 -8.01
C ASP A 112 -16.18 -3.70 -8.95
N PRO A 113 -15.53 -4.88 -8.91
CA PRO A 113 -15.77 -5.97 -9.85
C PRO A 113 -17.17 -6.61 -9.70
N LEU A 114 -17.83 -6.43 -8.56
CA LEU A 114 -19.16 -6.98 -8.30
C LEU A 114 -20.29 -6.13 -8.89
N THR A 115 -20.04 -4.84 -9.11
CA THR A 115 -21.09 -3.89 -9.53
C THR A 115 -20.76 -3.10 -10.78
N GLY A 116 -19.49 -3.07 -11.21
CA GLY A 116 -19.04 -2.26 -12.34
C GLY A 116 -19.04 -0.76 -12.05
N PHE A 117 -19.29 -0.34 -10.80
CA PHE A 117 -19.27 1.06 -10.40
C PHE A 117 -17.85 1.51 -10.00
N VAL A 118 -17.53 2.76 -10.32
CA VAL A 118 -16.32 3.44 -9.82
C VAL A 118 -16.30 3.35 -8.30
N MET A 119 -15.22 2.83 -7.72
CA MET A 119 -15.13 2.71 -6.27
C MET A 119 -15.28 4.10 -5.63
N PRO A 120 -16.06 4.25 -4.54
CA PRO A 120 -16.30 5.55 -3.88
C PRO A 120 -15.02 6.32 -3.51
N ARG A 121 -13.88 5.64 -3.37
CA ARG A 121 -12.56 6.25 -3.14
C ARG A 121 -12.01 7.02 -4.34
N VAL A 122 -12.17 6.49 -5.54
CA VAL A 122 -11.67 7.09 -6.79
C VAL A 122 -12.47 8.34 -7.12
N PHE A 123 -13.79 8.24 -6.92
CA PHE A 123 -14.70 9.38 -7.02
C PHE A 123 -14.33 10.49 -6.02
N PHE A 124 -14.05 10.15 -4.76
CA PHE A 124 -13.62 11.14 -3.76
C PHE A 124 -12.34 11.88 -4.17
N THR A 125 -11.33 11.15 -4.65
CA THR A 125 -10.05 11.76 -5.08
C THR A 125 -10.20 12.63 -6.32
N GLN A 126 -11.02 12.24 -7.30
CA GLN A 126 -11.20 13.01 -8.54
C GLN A 126 -12.20 14.15 -8.43
N ALA A 127 -13.34 13.95 -7.76
CA ALA A 127 -14.42 14.95 -7.72
C ALA A 127 -14.27 15.94 -6.57
N ILE A 128 -13.97 15.42 -5.38
CA ILE A 128 -13.95 16.20 -4.15
C ILE A 128 -12.54 16.75 -3.95
N ALA A 129 -11.52 15.89 -3.83
CA ALA A 129 -10.17 16.34 -3.51
C ALA A 129 -9.55 17.28 -4.56
N SER A 130 -9.90 17.15 -5.85
CA SER A 130 -9.42 18.08 -6.88
C SER A 130 -10.06 19.48 -6.82
N ALA A 131 -11.23 19.59 -6.19
CA ALA A 131 -11.95 20.85 -6.00
C ALA A 131 -11.62 21.53 -4.66
N LEU A 132 -11.00 20.80 -3.72
CA LEU A 132 -10.62 21.29 -2.40
C LEU A 132 -9.34 22.13 -2.44
N ARG A 133 -9.26 23.15 -1.59
CA ARG A 133 -8.02 23.91 -1.35
C ARG A 133 -7.08 23.11 -0.45
N PRO A 134 -5.77 23.45 -0.38
CA PRO A 134 -4.80 22.73 0.45
C PRO A 134 -5.13 22.67 1.95
N HIS A 135 -5.93 23.61 2.46
CA HIS A 135 -6.38 23.67 3.86
C HIS A 135 -7.75 23.00 4.08
N ASP A 136 -8.48 22.67 3.02
CA ASP A 136 -9.77 22.02 3.15
C ASP A 136 -9.56 20.52 3.44
N THR A 137 -10.37 19.98 4.35
CA THR A 137 -10.32 18.56 4.71
C THR A 137 -11.54 17.85 4.15
N GLY A 138 -11.32 16.87 3.27
CA GLY A 138 -12.36 15.96 2.85
C GLY A 138 -12.19 14.59 3.52
N ALA A 139 -13.28 13.93 3.86
CA ALA A 139 -13.28 12.56 4.35
C ALA A 139 -14.47 11.77 3.83
N ARG A 140 -14.33 10.45 3.77
CA ARG A 140 -15.46 9.55 3.57
C ARG A 140 -16.11 9.27 4.91
N VAL A 141 -17.40 9.59 5.03
CA VAL A 141 -18.17 9.41 6.28
C VAL A 141 -18.72 8.00 6.34
N SER A 142 -19.43 7.55 5.30
CA SER A 142 -19.95 6.19 5.20
C SER A 142 -20.37 5.88 3.76
N GLY A 143 -20.25 4.64 3.28
CA GLY A 143 -20.82 4.23 1.99
C GLY A 143 -20.50 5.21 0.83
N ASN A 144 -21.53 5.81 0.24
CA ASN A 144 -21.46 6.82 -0.83
C ASN A 144 -21.53 8.28 -0.31
N ARG A 145 -21.29 8.49 0.98
CA ARG A 145 -21.36 9.78 1.67
C ARG A 145 -19.97 10.31 1.99
N PHE A 146 -19.80 11.59 1.73
CA PHE A 146 -18.54 12.29 1.91
C PHE A 146 -18.80 13.57 2.71
N GLY A 147 -17.88 13.86 3.62
CA GLY A 147 -17.84 15.09 4.39
C GLY A 147 -16.72 15.98 3.87
N VAL A 148 -16.99 17.27 3.79
CA VAL A 148 -16.01 18.29 3.45
C VAL A 148 -16.08 19.37 4.52
N LEU A 149 -14.92 19.63 5.13
CA LEU A 149 -14.69 20.77 5.98
C LEU A 149 -13.84 21.77 5.17
N ALA A 150 -14.40 22.93 4.87
CA ALA A 150 -13.71 23.96 4.11
C ALA A 150 -13.43 25.17 4.99
N GLU A 151 -12.17 25.62 5.00
CA GLU A 151 -11.74 26.75 5.80
C GLU A 151 -11.71 28.04 4.97
N GLY A 152 -12.03 29.17 5.60
CA GLY A 152 -12.02 30.48 4.93
C GLY A 152 -13.15 30.66 3.89
N VAL A 153 -14.17 29.81 3.91
CA VAL A 153 -15.41 30.00 3.17
C VAL A 153 -16.41 30.69 4.07
N SER A 154 -16.61 31.99 3.85
CA SER A 154 -17.58 32.78 4.61
C SER A 154 -18.84 33.05 3.79
N GLY A 155 -19.98 33.00 4.47
CA GLY A 155 -21.27 33.27 3.88
C GLY A 155 -21.79 32.18 2.94
N ARG A 156 -23.10 32.27 2.69
CA ARG A 156 -23.83 31.39 1.78
C ARG A 156 -23.27 31.38 0.35
N GLN A 157 -22.79 32.52 -0.15
CA GLN A 157 -22.26 32.65 -1.50
C GLN A 157 -21.01 31.78 -1.69
N GLY A 158 -20.06 31.84 -0.74
CA GLY A 158 -18.83 31.04 -0.80
C GLY A 158 -19.11 29.53 -0.71
N ALA A 159 -20.06 29.13 0.14
CA ALA A 159 -20.48 27.74 0.25
C ALA A 159 -21.09 27.21 -1.06
N ILE A 160 -21.91 28.03 -1.74
CA ILE A 160 -22.48 27.68 -3.06
C ILE A 160 -21.38 27.56 -4.11
N GLU A 161 -20.40 28.47 -4.14
CA GLU A 161 -19.29 28.41 -5.08
C GLU A 161 -18.44 27.15 -4.91
N LEU A 162 -18.12 26.78 -3.66
CA LEU A 162 -17.40 25.55 -3.36
C LEU A 162 -18.23 24.32 -3.76
N ALA A 163 -19.50 24.26 -3.35
CA ALA A 163 -20.40 23.16 -3.70
C ALA A 163 -20.57 23.02 -5.22
N THR A 164 -20.66 24.13 -5.94
CA THR A 164 -20.76 24.16 -7.41
C THR A 164 -19.48 23.63 -8.06
N ARG A 165 -18.31 23.97 -7.53
CA ARG A 165 -17.02 23.45 -7.99
C ARG A 165 -16.93 21.94 -7.78
N ILE A 166 -17.27 21.46 -6.58
CA ILE A 166 -17.30 20.02 -6.27
C ILE A 166 -18.29 19.30 -7.21
N LEU A 167 -19.47 19.87 -7.42
CA LEU A 167 -20.47 19.31 -8.33
C LEU A 167 -19.95 19.25 -9.76
N ALA A 168 -19.36 20.33 -10.28
CA ALA A 168 -18.82 20.39 -11.63
C ALA A 168 -17.69 19.36 -11.85
N HIS A 169 -16.80 19.19 -10.88
CA HIS A 169 -15.76 18.16 -10.91
C HIS A 169 -16.34 16.75 -10.78
N GLY A 170 -17.38 16.56 -9.97
CA GLY A 170 -18.09 15.28 -9.84
C GLY A 170 -18.84 14.85 -11.09
N MET A 171 -19.40 15.80 -11.83
CA MET A 171 -20.04 15.54 -13.12
C MET A 171 -19.04 15.13 -14.20
N ARG A 172 -17.80 15.62 -14.17
CA ARG A 172 -16.72 15.17 -15.07
C ARG A 172 -16.26 13.74 -14.76
N GLY A 173 -16.37 13.29 -13.52
CA GLY A 173 -16.06 11.90 -13.13
C GLY A 173 -16.97 10.85 -13.79
N ALA A 174 -18.10 11.26 -14.37
CA ALA A 174 -18.98 10.36 -15.14
C ALA A 174 -18.32 9.82 -16.42
N GLU A 175 -17.24 10.44 -16.92
CA GLU A 175 -16.45 9.92 -18.05
C GLU A 175 -15.77 8.58 -17.75
N VAL A 176 -15.59 8.24 -16.46
CA VAL A 176 -15.01 6.96 -15.98
C VAL A 176 -16.10 5.99 -15.52
N GLY A 177 -17.37 6.41 -15.54
CA GLY A 177 -18.54 5.58 -15.20
C GLY A 177 -19.00 4.71 -16.36
N LEU A 178 -19.91 3.77 -16.08
CA LEU A 178 -20.55 2.96 -17.10
C LEU A 178 -21.27 3.86 -18.13
N PRO A 179 -21.13 3.61 -19.44
CA PRO A 179 -21.78 4.41 -20.47
C PRO A 179 -23.30 4.41 -20.28
N GLY A 180 -23.89 5.61 -20.14
CA GLY A 180 -25.32 5.80 -19.89
C GLY A 180 -25.72 5.91 -18.41
N SER A 181 -24.79 5.81 -17.46
CA SER A 181 -25.06 6.04 -16.04
C SER A 181 -24.96 7.52 -15.68
N GLU A 182 -26.10 8.17 -15.39
CA GLU A 182 -26.12 9.52 -14.81
C GLU A 182 -25.88 9.46 -13.30
N LEU A 183 -24.74 10.00 -12.85
CA LEU A 183 -24.48 10.22 -11.44
C LEU A 183 -25.23 11.46 -10.94
N LYS A 184 -26.07 11.29 -9.92
CA LYS A 184 -26.79 12.40 -9.26
C LYS A 184 -26.19 12.65 -7.88
N PHE A 185 -25.81 13.90 -7.63
CA PHE A 185 -25.23 14.32 -6.35
C PHE A 185 -26.11 15.34 -5.66
N HIS A 186 -26.22 15.18 -4.34
CA HIS A 186 -26.84 16.17 -3.47
C HIS A 186 -25.78 16.67 -2.49
N ILE A 187 -25.66 17.98 -2.37
CA ILE A 187 -24.72 18.65 -1.47
C ILE A 187 -25.53 19.48 -0.49
N ALA A 188 -25.42 19.14 0.79
CA ALA A 188 -25.87 19.96 1.89
C ALA A 188 -24.65 20.63 2.53
N ALA A 189 -24.71 21.94 2.73
CA ALA A 189 -23.64 22.70 3.37
C ALA A 189 -24.21 23.55 4.52
N ILE A 190 -23.40 23.76 5.55
CA ILE A 190 -23.71 24.64 6.66
C ILE A 190 -22.47 25.46 7.00
N GLU A 191 -22.67 26.73 7.30
CA GLU A 191 -21.61 27.61 7.80
C GLU A 191 -21.53 27.48 9.32
N ILE A 192 -20.34 27.17 9.83
CA ILE A 192 -20.11 27.03 11.27
C ILE A 192 -19.49 28.34 11.78
N SER A 193 -20.32 29.27 12.23
CA SER A 193 -19.85 30.58 12.72
C SER A 193 -19.53 30.58 14.23
N GLN A 194 -20.02 29.60 15.00
CA GLN A 194 -19.80 29.49 16.44
C GLN A 194 -19.37 28.07 16.83
N LEU A 195 -18.25 27.93 17.54
CA LEU A 195 -17.71 26.64 18.00
C LEU A 195 -18.53 25.97 19.13
N GLY A 196 -19.67 26.55 19.54
CA GLY A 196 -20.48 26.07 20.66
C GLY A 196 -21.51 24.99 20.31
N THR A 197 -21.70 24.67 19.03
CA THR A 197 -22.67 23.66 18.58
C THR A 197 -22.02 22.28 18.52
N ASP A 198 -22.68 21.27 19.09
CA ASP A 198 -22.22 19.88 19.03
C ASP A 198 -22.15 19.39 17.57
N VAL A 199 -20.99 18.85 17.18
CA VAL A 199 -20.71 18.30 15.86
C VAL A 199 -21.73 17.22 15.48
N SER A 200 -22.20 16.43 16.45
CA SER A 200 -23.17 15.35 16.24
C SER A 200 -24.52 15.89 15.75
N VAL A 201 -24.94 17.03 16.28
CA VAL A 201 -26.18 17.72 15.89
C VAL A 201 -26.04 18.29 14.48
N ILE A 202 -24.88 18.86 14.16
CA ILE A 202 -24.57 19.40 12.83
C ILE A 202 -24.62 18.29 11.78
N LEU A 203 -23.93 17.18 12.03
CA LEU A 203 -23.88 16.05 11.10
C LEU A 203 -25.25 15.42 10.90
N LYS A 204 -26.02 15.23 11.97
CA LYS A 204 -27.40 14.70 11.89
C LYS A 204 -28.31 15.63 11.08
N GLY A 205 -28.24 16.93 11.30
CA GLY A 205 -29.04 17.91 10.55
C GLY A 205 -28.70 17.96 9.05
N LEU A 206 -27.41 17.83 8.71
CA LEU A 206 -26.97 17.69 7.32
C LEU A 206 -27.45 16.36 6.71
N GLU A 207 -27.41 15.27 7.47
CA GLU A 207 -27.90 13.96 7.03
C GLU A 207 -29.41 13.98 6.76
N ASP A 208 -30.20 14.53 7.67
CA ASP A 208 -31.65 14.66 7.51
C ASP A 208 -31.99 15.50 6.27
N THR A 209 -31.23 16.57 6.03
CA THR A 209 -31.37 17.41 4.85
C THR A 209 -31.06 16.64 3.56
N LEU A 210 -29.97 15.86 3.54
CA LEU A 210 -29.61 15.02 2.41
C LEU A 210 -30.65 13.92 2.15
N ALA A 211 -31.20 13.32 3.20
CA ALA A 211 -32.26 12.32 3.09
C ALA A 211 -33.54 12.92 2.49
N GLN A 212 -33.93 14.13 2.90
CA GLN A 212 -35.06 14.85 2.32
C GLN A 212 -34.85 15.19 0.84
N MET A 213 -33.63 15.60 0.46
CA MET A 213 -33.28 15.86 -0.94
C MET A 213 -33.34 14.59 -1.78
N ALA A 214 -32.81 13.47 -1.28
CA ALA A 214 -32.85 12.18 -1.96
C ALA A 214 -34.28 11.65 -2.17
N ALA A 215 -35.19 11.94 -1.23
CA ALA A 215 -36.61 11.56 -1.33
C ALA A 215 -37.39 12.35 -2.40
N GLN A 216 -36.85 13.47 -2.89
CA GLN A 216 -37.50 14.35 -3.87
C GLN A 216 -36.66 14.43 -5.15
N PRO A 217 -37.01 13.70 -6.23
CA PRO A 217 -36.22 13.64 -7.47
C PRO A 217 -36.02 14.98 -8.18
N ALA A 218 -36.88 15.97 -7.89
CA ALA A 218 -36.83 17.33 -8.44
C ALA A 218 -36.13 18.35 -7.52
N SER A 219 -35.51 17.90 -6.42
CA SER A 219 -34.87 18.81 -5.48
C SER A 219 -33.59 19.43 -6.07
N ARG A 220 -33.30 20.68 -5.69
CA ARG A 220 -32.06 21.36 -6.12
C ARG A 220 -30.85 20.58 -5.62
N PRO A 221 -29.80 20.38 -6.45
CA PRO A 221 -28.65 19.55 -6.08
C PRO A 221 -27.80 20.16 -4.95
N ILE A 222 -27.92 21.47 -4.69
CA ILE A 222 -27.19 22.17 -3.65
C ILE A 222 -28.18 22.86 -2.71
N ARG A 223 -28.03 22.60 -1.41
CA ARG A 223 -28.79 23.27 -0.34
C ARG A 223 -27.82 23.77 0.73
N VAL A 224 -27.89 25.07 1.04
CA VAL A 224 -27.10 25.67 2.12
C VAL A 224 -28.04 26.03 3.26
N LEU A 225 -27.76 25.48 4.45
CA LEU A 225 -28.48 25.74 5.69
C LEU A 225 -27.87 26.99 6.35
N GLN A 226 -28.72 27.95 6.73
CA GLN A 226 -28.27 29.20 7.38
C GLN A 226 -28.09 29.04 8.89
N GLN A 227 -28.84 28.13 9.51
CA GLN A 227 -28.72 27.75 10.90
C GLN A 227 -29.45 26.42 11.07
N LEU A 228 -28.83 25.46 11.74
CA LEU A 228 -29.61 24.39 12.37
C LEU A 228 -30.22 25.03 13.60
N GLU A 229 -31.54 25.28 13.56
CA GLU A 229 -32.27 25.44 14.82
C GLU A 229 -31.96 24.18 15.63
N PRO A 230 -31.48 24.32 16.87
CA PRO A 230 -31.33 23.17 17.74
C PRO A 230 -32.74 22.68 18.01
N THR A 231 -33.25 21.76 17.20
CA THR A 231 -34.30 20.85 17.62
C THR A 231 -33.80 20.27 18.93
N SER A 232 -34.41 20.70 20.02
CA SER A 232 -34.08 20.38 21.40
C SER A 232 -33.67 18.92 21.53
N TYR A 233 -32.37 18.67 21.47
CA TYR A 233 -31.81 17.37 21.78
C TYR A 233 -31.81 17.30 23.29
N SER A 234 -32.88 16.73 23.85
CA SER A 234 -32.85 16.24 25.22
C SER A 234 -31.90 15.05 25.23
N PRO A 235 -30.77 15.11 25.96
CA PRO A 235 -29.88 13.96 26.11
C PRO A 235 -30.55 12.81 26.87
N ASP A 236 -31.70 13.07 27.50
CA ASP A 236 -32.54 12.07 28.15
C ASP A 236 -33.66 11.65 27.19
N GLY A 237 -33.58 10.41 26.70
CA GLY A 237 -34.55 9.77 25.82
C GLY A 237 -35.89 9.47 26.48
N THR A 238 -36.56 10.47 27.05
CA THR A 238 -37.90 10.35 27.62
C THR A 238 -38.90 11.10 26.75
N LEU A 239 -39.78 10.34 26.09
CA LEU A 239 -40.99 10.85 25.44
C LEU A 239 -41.94 11.37 26.52
N SER A 240 -42.27 12.66 26.50
CA SER A 240 -43.42 13.20 27.24
C SER A 240 -44.63 13.28 26.29
N THR A 241 -45.70 12.61 26.71
CA THR A 241 -47.05 12.59 26.13
C THR A 241 -47.67 13.96 25.96
#